data_AF-A0A5B8IQW8-F1
#
_entry.id   AF-A0A5B8IQW8-F1
#
_cell.length_a   1.000
_cell.length_b   1.000
_cell.length_c   1.000
_cell.angle_alpha   90.00
_cell.angle_beta   90.00
_cell.angle_gamma   90.00
#
_symmetry.space_group_name_H-M   'P 1'
#
loop_
_entity.id
_entity.type
_entity.pdbx_description
1 polymer ?
#
loop_
_entity_poly.entity_id
_entity_poly.type
_entity_poly.pdbx_seq_one_letter_code
_entity_poly.pdbx_strand_id
1 'polypeptide(L)'
;MNEDAFWQLIEDCRPTGPDPDAELLAATVTERLAQSPLSLVIGFAEQLSWALYRLDRKEYGHNLSDDAFLYTRAAVVAAGRTVFDSVLQDPAVFTPYATDLIWAERLLYTPDRAYKRITGEEWDRETRYSYESCSNTQGWAD
;
A
#
# COMPACT_ATOMS: atom_id res chain seq x y z
N MET A 1 -2.70 -3.86 -14.13
CA MET A 1 -3.80 -2.87 -14.11
C MET A 1 -3.21 -1.47 -14.21
N ASN A 2 -4.01 -0.47 -14.54
CA ASN A 2 -3.58 0.94 -14.47
C ASN A 2 -3.89 1.53 -13.07
N GLU A 3 -3.42 2.75 -12.83
CA GLU A 3 -3.58 3.44 -11.54
C GLU A 3 -5.05 3.68 -11.18
N ASP A 4 -5.90 4.07 -12.14
CA ASP A 4 -7.33 4.30 -11.88
C ASP A 4 -8.04 3.02 -11.39
N ALA A 5 -7.76 1.87 -12.03
CA ALA A 5 -8.33 0.59 -11.63
C ALA A 5 -7.82 0.12 -10.26
N PHE A 6 -6.57 0.45 -9.90
CA PHE A 6 -6.03 0.17 -8.57
C PHE A 6 -6.80 0.93 -7.49
N TRP A 7 -6.96 2.24 -7.67
CA TRP A 7 -7.68 3.08 -6.71
C TRP A 7 -9.16 2.72 -6.63
N GLN A 8 -9.79 2.40 -7.77
CA GLN A 8 -11.18 1.93 -7.78
C GLN A 8 -11.33 0.62 -7.00
N LEU A 9 -10.39 -0.32 -7.12
CA LEU A 9 -10.45 -1.58 -6.37
C LEU A 9 -10.33 -1.35 -4.86
N ILE A 10 -9.42 -0.47 -4.43
CA ILE A 10 -9.30 -0.07 -3.01
C ILE A 10 -10.62 0.52 -2.51
N GLU A 11 -11.25 1.40 -3.30
CA GLU A 11 -12.50 2.04 -2.92
C GLU A 11 -13.68 1.06 -2.89
N ASP A 12 -13.80 0.18 -3.89
CA ASP A 12 -14.84 -0.85 -3.96
C ASP A 12 -14.75 -1.85 -2.78
N CYS A 13 -13.55 -2.04 -2.23
CA CYS A 13 -13.29 -2.93 -1.09
C CYS A 13 -13.39 -2.22 0.26
N ARG A 14 -13.65 -0.90 0.29
CA ARG A 14 -13.67 -0.12 1.53
C ARG A 14 -14.83 -0.57 2.43
N PRO A 15 -14.57 -0.86 3.72
CA PRO A 15 -15.64 -1.18 4.66
C PRO A 15 -16.49 0.06 4.96
N THR A 16 -17.76 -0.16 5.30
CA THR A 16 -18.68 0.92 5.71
C THR A 16 -18.43 1.42 7.14
N GLY A 17 -17.71 0.65 7.95
CA GLY A 17 -17.38 0.95 9.34
C GLY A 17 -15.91 1.39 9.50
N PRO A 18 -15.50 1.79 10.73
CA PRO A 18 -14.13 2.16 11.01
C PRO A 18 -13.19 0.97 10.81
N ASP A 19 -12.05 1.23 10.18
CA ASP A 19 -10.99 0.25 9.90
C ASP A 19 -9.61 0.96 9.91
N PRO A 20 -9.17 1.46 11.08
CA PRO A 20 -7.99 2.34 11.17
C PRO A 20 -6.74 1.68 10.60
N ASP A 21 -6.49 0.41 10.91
CA ASP A 21 -5.33 -0.35 10.44
C ASP A 21 -5.59 -1.12 9.13
N ALA A 22 -6.68 -0.79 8.43
CA ALA A 22 -7.06 -1.38 7.15
C ALA A 22 -7.14 -2.92 7.12
N GLU A 23 -7.45 -3.56 8.25
CA GLU A 23 -7.53 -5.02 8.38
C GLU A 23 -8.70 -5.58 7.55
N LEU A 24 -9.88 -4.94 7.62
CA LEU A 24 -11.06 -5.35 6.86
C LEU A 24 -10.90 -5.05 5.36
N LEU A 25 -10.32 -3.90 5.03
CA LEU A 25 -9.97 -3.55 3.66
C LEU A 25 -9.01 -4.59 3.08
N ALA A 26 -7.90 -4.89 3.77
CA ALA A 26 -6.91 -5.85 3.28
C ALA A 26 -7.50 -7.25 3.09
N ALA A 27 -8.38 -7.70 4.00
CA ALA A 27 -9.08 -8.97 3.85
C ALA A 27 -9.99 -8.98 2.60
N THR A 28 -10.75 -7.90 2.38
CA THR A 28 -11.67 -7.76 1.24
C THR A 28 -10.93 -7.69 -0.09
N VAL A 29 -9.84 -6.90 -0.14
CA VAL A 29 -8.93 -6.82 -1.29
C VAL A 29 -8.33 -8.20 -1.60
N THR A 30 -7.83 -8.91 -0.58
CA THR A 30 -7.27 -10.28 -0.76
C THR A 30 -8.30 -11.22 -1.37
N GLU A 31 -9.54 -11.21 -0.87
CA GLU A 31 -10.62 -12.06 -1.38
C GLU A 31 -10.97 -11.74 -2.84
N ARG A 32 -11.10 -10.44 -3.15
CA ARG A 32 -11.37 -9.95 -4.50
C ARG A 32 -10.28 -10.37 -5.48
N LEU A 33 -9.02 -10.23 -5.09
CA LEU A 33 -7.86 -10.62 -5.90
C LEU A 33 -7.77 -12.14 -6.08
N ALA A 34 -8.03 -12.93 -5.03
CA ALA A 34 -7.97 -14.39 -5.07
C ALA A 34 -9.02 -15.02 -6.02
N GLN A 35 -10.13 -14.31 -6.27
CA GLN A 35 -11.17 -14.70 -7.23
C GLN A 35 -10.95 -14.12 -8.64
N SER A 36 -9.84 -13.41 -8.86
CA SER A 36 -9.53 -12.72 -10.11
C SER A 36 -8.43 -13.43 -10.90
N PRO A 37 -8.25 -13.11 -12.20
CA PRO A 37 -7.11 -13.60 -12.97
C PRO A 37 -5.78 -13.18 -12.34
N LEU A 38 -4.77 -14.03 -12.43
CA LEU A 38 -3.44 -13.78 -11.85
C LEU A 38 -2.79 -12.47 -12.34
N SER A 39 -3.06 -12.07 -13.59
CA SER A 39 -2.60 -10.78 -14.13
C SER A 39 -3.15 -9.56 -13.37
N LEU A 40 -4.31 -9.69 -12.72
CA LEU A 40 -4.87 -8.64 -11.86
C LEU A 40 -4.09 -8.56 -10.55
N VAL A 41 -3.75 -9.70 -9.94
CA VAL A 41 -2.95 -9.79 -8.70
C VAL A 41 -1.58 -9.17 -8.91
N ILE A 42 -0.89 -9.56 -9.99
CA ILE A 42 0.42 -9.00 -10.37
C ILE A 42 0.28 -7.50 -10.63
N GLY A 43 -0.74 -7.09 -11.38
CA GLY A 43 -0.98 -5.68 -11.66
C GLY A 43 -1.27 -4.84 -10.42
N PHE A 44 -1.97 -5.40 -9.43
CA PHE A 44 -2.24 -4.74 -8.16
C PHE A 44 -0.96 -4.60 -7.33
N ALA A 45 -0.13 -5.66 -7.27
CA ALA A 45 1.17 -5.60 -6.62
C ALA A 45 2.06 -4.49 -7.20
N GLU A 46 2.13 -4.37 -8.53
CA GLU A 46 2.89 -3.31 -9.20
C GLU A 46 2.39 -1.90 -8.82
N GLN A 47 1.08 -1.69 -8.76
CA GLN A 47 0.51 -0.39 -8.40
C GLN A 47 0.67 -0.08 -6.90
N LEU A 48 0.51 -1.07 -6.03
CA LEU A 48 0.76 -0.93 -4.60
C LEU A 48 2.22 -0.56 -4.34
N SER A 49 3.16 -1.31 -4.91
CA SER A 49 4.60 -1.01 -4.81
C SER A 49 4.93 0.39 -5.35
N TRP A 50 4.33 0.78 -6.48
CA TRP A 50 4.52 2.11 -7.05
C TRP A 50 4.01 3.23 -6.15
N ALA A 51 2.82 3.07 -5.55
CA ALA A 51 2.27 4.05 -4.62
C ALA A 51 3.16 4.19 -3.37
N LEU A 52 3.58 3.06 -2.77
CA LEU A 52 4.47 3.05 -1.61
C LEU A 52 5.82 3.69 -1.92
N TYR A 53 6.41 3.40 -3.09
CA TYR A 53 7.66 3.99 -3.56
C TYR A 53 7.55 5.52 -3.73
N ARG A 54 6.42 6.03 -4.24
CA ARG A 54 6.21 7.49 -4.35
C ARG A 54 6.14 8.20 -3.00
N LEU A 55 5.66 7.51 -1.98
CA LEU A 55 5.63 7.96 -0.59
C LEU A 55 6.93 7.67 0.15
N ASP A 56 7.90 6.97 -0.44
CA ASP A 56 9.18 6.69 0.21
C ASP A 56 10.10 7.92 0.15
N ARG A 57 9.87 8.88 1.06
CA ARG A 57 10.58 10.16 1.11
C ARG A 57 11.04 10.51 2.53
N LYS A 58 12.18 11.18 2.60
CA LYS A 58 12.84 11.60 3.84
C LYS A 58 11.96 12.50 4.70
N GLU A 59 11.20 13.43 4.10
CA GLU A 59 10.31 14.33 4.86
C GLU A 59 9.25 13.59 5.69
N TYR A 60 8.87 12.37 5.29
CA TYR A 60 7.89 11.55 6.00
C TYR A 60 8.54 10.55 6.96
N GLY A 61 9.66 9.93 6.55
CA GLY A 61 10.22 8.75 7.20
C GLY A 61 11.36 8.99 8.18
N HIS A 62 12.00 10.17 8.18
CA HIS A 62 13.29 10.37 8.88
C HIS A 62 13.29 10.09 10.40
N ASN A 63 12.14 10.15 11.08
CA ASN A 63 12.00 9.87 12.52
C ASN A 63 11.32 8.52 12.82
N LEU A 64 11.07 7.70 11.81
CA LEU A 64 10.39 6.41 11.95
C LEU A 64 11.40 5.28 11.71
N SER A 65 11.13 4.10 12.29
CA SER A 65 11.81 2.88 11.85
C SER A 65 11.36 2.51 10.43
N ASP A 66 12.14 1.67 9.75
CA ASP A 66 11.81 1.20 8.40
C ASP A 66 10.42 0.55 8.33
N ASP A 67 10.09 -0.30 9.31
CA ASP A 67 8.78 -0.97 9.42
C ASP A 67 7.65 0.02 9.70
N ALA A 68 7.82 0.90 10.69
CA ALA A 68 6.80 1.89 11.03
C ALA A 68 6.52 2.79 9.83
N PHE A 69 7.57 3.22 9.12
CA PHE A 69 7.42 4.04 7.94
C PHE A 69 6.70 3.30 6.81
N LEU A 70 7.06 2.04 6.56
CA LEU A 70 6.39 1.21 5.56
C LEU A 70 4.90 1.02 5.88
N TYR A 71 4.55 0.71 7.12
CA TYR A 71 3.16 0.46 7.52
C TYR A 71 2.32 1.74 7.51
N THR A 72 2.91 2.87 7.88
CA THR A 72 2.25 4.19 7.78
C THR A 72 2.03 4.58 6.31
N ARG A 73 2.99 4.33 5.40
CA ARG A 73 2.77 4.54 3.96
C ARG A 73 1.64 3.65 3.41
N ALA A 74 1.56 2.41 3.86
CA ALA A 74 0.44 1.52 3.51
C ALA A 74 -0.90 2.08 4.03
N ALA A 75 -0.94 2.70 5.21
CA ALA A 75 -2.16 3.31 5.74
C ALA A 75 -2.63 4.50 4.89
N VAL A 76 -1.71 5.32 4.39
CA VAL A 76 -2.02 6.39 3.43
C VAL A 76 -2.63 5.82 2.14
N VAL A 77 -2.10 4.70 1.62
CA VAL A 77 -2.68 4.02 0.45
C VAL A 77 -4.06 3.45 0.76
N ALA A 78 -4.25 2.84 1.93
CA ALA A 78 -5.56 2.33 2.39
C ALA A 78 -6.62 3.45 2.53
N ALA A 79 -6.20 4.65 2.93
CA ALA A 79 -7.06 5.82 3.00
C ALA A 79 -7.55 6.29 1.61
N GLY A 80 -6.93 5.81 0.52
CA GLY A 80 -7.37 5.99 -0.85
C GLY A 80 -6.72 7.17 -1.56
N ARG A 81 -7.07 7.30 -2.85
CA ARG A 81 -6.40 8.21 -3.80
C ARG A 81 -6.35 9.66 -3.32
N THR A 82 -7.45 10.19 -2.80
CA THR A 82 -7.53 11.60 -2.38
C THR A 82 -6.52 11.91 -1.27
N VAL A 83 -6.39 11.02 -0.29
CA VAL A 83 -5.43 11.20 0.81
C VAL A 83 -4.02 11.02 0.30
N PHE A 84 -3.77 9.98 -0.49
CA PHE A 84 -2.49 9.74 -1.13
C PHE A 84 -1.99 10.97 -1.90
N ASP A 85 -2.82 11.53 -2.79
CA ASP A 85 -2.48 12.72 -3.56
C ASP A 85 -2.26 13.94 -2.65
N SER A 86 -3.05 14.09 -1.58
CA SER A 86 -2.87 15.17 -0.61
C SER A 86 -1.53 15.09 0.13
N VAL A 87 -1.10 13.90 0.54
CA VAL A 87 0.22 13.69 1.19
C VAL A 87 1.36 14.04 0.24
N LEU A 88 1.23 13.72 -1.04
CA LEU A 88 2.24 14.08 -2.05
C LEU A 88 2.35 15.59 -2.28
N GLN A 89 1.30 16.35 -2.02
CA GLN A 89 1.28 17.81 -2.13
C GLN A 89 1.72 18.49 -0.83
N ASP A 90 1.30 17.97 0.32
CA ASP A 90 1.56 18.54 1.64
C ASP A 90 1.99 17.45 2.64
N PRO A 91 3.28 17.41 3.03
CA PRO A 91 3.79 16.48 4.01
C PRO A 91 3.10 16.51 5.38
N ALA A 92 2.48 17.63 5.76
CA ALA A 92 1.76 17.74 7.03
C ALA A 92 0.56 16.77 7.09
N VAL A 93 0.01 16.35 5.95
CA VAL A 93 -1.09 15.38 5.88
C VAL A 93 -0.63 13.98 6.30
N PHE A 94 0.67 13.66 6.19
CA PHE A 94 1.23 12.39 6.64
C PHE A 94 1.33 12.31 8.18
N THR A 95 1.52 13.45 8.85
CA THR A 95 1.84 13.50 10.29
C THR A 95 0.85 12.73 11.17
N PRO A 96 -0.48 12.85 11.03
CA PRO A 96 -1.42 12.11 11.86
C PRO A 96 -1.26 10.59 11.75
N TYR A 97 -0.99 10.07 10.54
CA TYR A 97 -0.77 8.63 10.34
C TYR A 97 0.45 8.13 11.11
N ALA A 98 1.51 8.93 11.16
CA ALA A 98 2.73 8.61 11.89
C ALA A 98 2.55 8.75 13.42
N THR A 99 1.90 9.82 13.89
CA THR A 99 1.74 10.08 15.33
C THR A 99 0.72 9.19 16.00
N ASP A 100 -0.36 8.85 15.30
CA ASP A 100 -1.46 8.04 15.82
C ASP A 100 -1.20 6.53 15.62
N LEU A 101 -0.02 6.17 15.09
CA LEU A 101 0.45 4.79 14.87
C LEU A 101 -0.51 3.98 13.99
N ILE A 102 -1.04 4.61 12.93
CA ILE A 102 -1.96 3.98 11.99
C ILE A 102 -1.16 3.12 11.01
N TRP A 103 -1.31 1.81 11.09
CA TRP A 103 -0.43 0.85 10.42
C TRP A 103 -1.20 -0.18 9.61
N ALA A 104 -1.24 -0.01 8.28
CA ALA A 104 -1.91 -0.94 7.38
C ALA A 104 -0.98 -2.06 6.87
N GLU A 105 -0.26 -2.73 7.78
CA GLU A 105 0.70 -3.80 7.46
C GLU A 105 0.06 -4.87 6.56
N ARG A 106 -1.18 -5.29 6.87
CA ARG A 106 -1.86 -6.36 6.13
C ARG A 106 -2.06 -6.07 4.66
N LEU A 107 -2.18 -4.80 4.28
CA LEU A 107 -2.38 -4.42 2.89
C LEU A 107 -1.21 -4.89 2.01
N LEU A 108 0.02 -4.87 2.57
CA LEU A 108 1.25 -5.26 1.90
C LEU A 108 1.26 -6.72 1.44
N TYR A 109 0.59 -7.59 2.19
CA TYR A 109 0.54 -9.03 1.95
C TYR A 109 -0.65 -9.48 1.11
N THR A 110 -1.55 -8.56 0.74
CA THR A 110 -2.75 -8.89 -0.04
C THR A 110 -2.43 -9.54 -1.40
N PRO A 111 -1.41 -9.10 -2.18
CA PRO A 111 -1.12 -9.72 -3.46
C PRO A 111 -0.57 -11.14 -3.30
N ASP A 112 0.33 -11.34 -2.34
CA ASP A 112 1.03 -12.60 -2.05
C ASP A 112 0.04 -13.66 -1.53
N ARG A 113 -0.87 -13.25 -0.63
CA ARG A 113 -1.95 -14.11 -0.14
C ARG A 113 -2.90 -14.51 -1.26
N ALA A 114 -3.25 -13.58 -2.15
CA ALA A 114 -4.10 -13.89 -3.29
C ALA A 114 -3.40 -14.82 -4.29
N TYR A 115 -2.13 -14.55 -4.61
CA TYR A 115 -1.29 -15.41 -5.44
C TYR A 115 -1.26 -16.85 -4.92
N LYS A 116 -0.99 -17.02 -3.63
CA LYS A 116 -0.94 -18.34 -2.99
C LYS A 116 -2.29 -19.06 -3.03
N ARG A 117 -3.40 -18.34 -2.86
CA ARG A 117 -4.74 -18.93 -2.97
C ARG A 117 -5.07 -19.40 -4.39
N ILE A 118 -4.58 -18.69 -5.41
CA ILE A 118 -4.82 -19.02 -6.83
C ILE A 118 -3.94 -20.18 -7.29
N THR A 119 -2.67 -20.16 -6.89
CA THR A 119 -1.63 -21.05 -7.45
C THR A 119 -1.28 -22.23 -6.55
N GLY A 120 -1.51 -22.10 -5.24
CA GLY A 120 -1.03 -23.03 -4.22
C GLY A 120 0.40 -22.76 -3.73
N GLU A 121 1.12 -21.82 -4.36
CA GLU A 121 2.56 -21.59 -4.14
C GLU A 121 2.82 -20.24 -3.45
N GLU A 122 3.94 -20.14 -2.72
CA GLU A 122 4.43 -18.83 -2.27
C GLU A 122 4.93 -18.02 -3.47
N TRP A 123 4.73 -16.70 -3.43
CA TRP A 123 5.23 -15.81 -4.47
C TRP A 123 6.59 -15.25 -4.10
N ASP A 124 7.62 -15.51 -4.91
CA ASP A 124 8.84 -14.71 -4.91
C ASP A 124 8.56 -13.39 -5.62
N ARG A 125 7.85 -12.49 -4.92
CA ARG A 125 7.27 -11.29 -5.50
C ARG A 125 8.36 -10.32 -5.95
N GLU A 126 8.44 -10.12 -7.26
CA GLU A 126 9.22 -9.06 -7.89
C GLU A 126 8.28 -8.03 -8.51
N THR A 127 8.55 -6.75 -8.25
CA THR A 127 7.84 -5.62 -8.87
C THR A 127 8.86 -4.60 -9.35
N ARG A 128 8.47 -3.72 -10.28
CA ARG A 128 9.40 -2.75 -10.88
C ARG A 128 10.07 -1.83 -9.86
N TYR A 129 9.38 -1.53 -8.76
CA TYR A 129 9.88 -0.70 -7.67
C TYR A 129 9.76 -1.48 -6.37
N SER A 130 10.78 -1.41 -5.52
CA SER A 130 10.65 -1.97 -4.17
C SER A 130 9.67 -1.11 -3.36
N TYR A 131 8.81 -1.74 -2.57
CA TYR A 131 7.98 -1.03 -1.59
C TYR A 131 8.73 -0.77 -0.28
N GLU A 132 9.85 -1.46 -0.06
CA GLU A 132 10.67 -1.34 1.15
C GLU A 132 11.11 0.12 1.37
N SER A 133 11.26 0.49 2.63
CA SER A 133 11.68 1.82 3.04
C SER A 133 13.09 2.13 2.54
N CYS A 134 13.33 3.41 2.22
CA CYS A 134 14.62 3.91 1.71
C CYS A 134 15.03 3.36 0.33
N SER A 135 14.11 2.76 -0.44
CA SER A 135 14.37 2.25 -1.79
C SER A 135 14.27 3.33 -2.88
N ASN A 136 13.49 4.39 -2.65
CA ASN A 136 13.43 5.56 -3.51
C ASN A 136 14.61 6.50 -3.24
N THR A 137 15.76 6.17 -3.81
CA THR A 137 16.99 6.95 -3.66
C THR A 137 16.83 8.45 -3.94
N GLN A 138 15.93 8.86 -4.84
CA GLN A 138 15.65 10.28 -5.09
C GLN A 138 14.84 10.93 -3.97
N GLY A 139 13.89 10.21 -3.37
CA GLY A 139 13.10 10.67 -2.22
C GLY A 139 13.92 10.82 -0.93
N TRP A 140 15.13 10.28 -0.91
CA TRP A 140 16.06 10.32 0.22
C TRP A 140 17.34 11.14 -0.03
N ALA A 141 17.45 11.77 -1.20
CA ALA A 141 18.52 12.72 -1.49
C ALA A 141 18.34 14.02 -0.67
N ASP A 142 19.44 14.70 -0.36
CA ASP A 142 19.47 16.00 0.33
C ASP A 142 19.18 17.19 -0.59
#